data_AF-A0A821XZX4-F1
#
_entry.id   AF-A0A821XZX4-F1
#
_cell.length_a   1.000
_cell.length_b   1.000
_cell.length_c   1.000
_cell.angle_alpha   90.00
_cell.angle_beta   90.00
_cell.angle_gamma   90.00
#
_symmetry.space_group_name_H-M   'P 1'
#
loop_
_entity.id
_entity.type
_entity.pdbx_description
1 polymer ?
#
loop_
_entity_poly.entity_id
_entity_poly.type
_entity_poly.pdbx_seq_one_letter_code
_entity_poly.pdbx_strand_id
1 'polypeptide(L)'
;MEAMDIQAVESKLSDVTVTAIPMNGKSSHKDLSHGGSSHATISTVPASSPSSNGKDKDNGMSKYAQLLAVIEEMGKEVRPSYSGSRSSAERLKRGIVHARILVRECLIETERSARQ
;
A
#
# COMPACT_ATOMS: atom_id res chain seq x y z
N MET A 1 64.06 -17.46 -8.33
CA MET A 1 63.53 -17.02 -9.65
C MET A 1 62.44 -18.01 -10.01
N GLU A 2 61.16 -17.67 -10.07
CA GLU A 2 60.54 -16.35 -10.12
C GLU A 2 59.21 -16.43 -9.35
N ALA A 3 58.92 -15.40 -8.56
CA ALA A 3 57.63 -15.27 -7.90
C ALA A 3 56.60 -15.01 -9.00
N MET A 4 55.64 -15.93 -9.20
CA MET A 4 54.50 -15.67 -10.08
C MET A 4 53.65 -14.58 -9.44
N ASP A 5 53.63 -13.44 -10.13
CA ASP A 5 52.93 -12.21 -9.82
C ASP A 5 51.41 -12.43 -9.76
N ILE A 6 50.82 -12.34 -8.57
CA ILE A 6 49.37 -12.45 -8.32
C ILE A 6 48.71 -11.05 -8.37
N GLN A 7 49.27 -10.10 -9.14
CA GLN A 7 48.70 -8.75 -9.27
C GLN A 7 48.02 -8.52 -10.64
N ALA A 8 47.43 -9.55 -11.23
CA ALA A 8 46.70 -9.42 -12.50
C ALA A 8 45.19 -9.72 -12.42
N VAL A 9 44.59 -9.81 -11.22
CA VAL A 9 43.15 -10.09 -11.06
C VAL A 9 42.33 -8.91 -10.50
N GLU A 10 42.83 -7.68 -10.62
CA GLU A 10 42.11 -6.48 -10.16
C GLU A 10 41.83 -5.47 -11.29
N SER A 11 41.54 -5.94 -12.49
CA SER A 11 41.16 -5.01 -13.56
C SER A 11 40.20 -5.62 -14.56
N LYS A 12 38.89 -5.60 -14.24
CA LYS A 12 37.84 -5.65 -15.28
C LYS A 12 36.45 -5.13 -14.89
N LEU A 13 36.31 -4.32 -13.83
CA LEU A 13 35.01 -3.74 -13.45
C LEU A 13 35.06 -2.28 -12.97
N SER A 14 36.16 -1.54 -13.19
CA SER A 14 36.26 -0.13 -12.74
C SER A 14 35.51 0.88 -13.62
N ASP A 15 34.79 0.47 -14.67
CA ASP A 15 34.15 1.41 -15.60
C ASP A 15 32.68 1.06 -15.93
N VAL A 16 31.87 0.84 -14.88
CA VAL A 16 30.43 1.13 -14.99
C VAL A 16 30.18 2.46 -14.29
N THR A 17 30.46 3.55 -15.01
CA THR A 17 30.04 4.88 -14.59
C THR A 17 28.54 5.02 -14.86
N VAL A 18 27.74 5.06 -13.79
CA VAL A 18 26.30 5.30 -13.91
C VAL A 18 26.10 6.80 -14.20
N THR A 19 25.89 7.14 -15.46
CA THR A 19 25.51 8.52 -15.83
C THR A 19 24.02 8.71 -15.54
N ALA A 20 23.68 9.64 -14.65
CA ALA A 20 22.30 10.01 -14.40
C ALA A 20 21.72 10.78 -15.62
N ILE A 21 20.54 10.36 -16.09
CA ILE A 21 19.83 11.03 -17.18
C ILE A 21 18.97 12.16 -16.59
N PRO A 22 19.13 13.43 -17.01
CA PRO A 22 18.26 14.51 -16.56
C PRO A 22 16.88 14.41 -17.21
N MET A 23 15.82 14.42 -16.40
CA MET A 23 14.43 14.48 -16.87
C MET A 23 14.08 15.91 -17.27
N ASN A 24 14.21 16.23 -18.56
CA ASN A 24 13.68 17.47 -19.14
C ASN A 24 12.31 17.22 -19.76
N GLY A 25 11.26 17.31 -18.93
CA GLY A 25 9.86 17.10 -19.33
C GLY A 25 9.02 18.32 -18.96
N LYS A 26 8.95 19.26 -19.88
CA LYS A 26 8.25 20.53 -19.83
C LYS A 26 6.74 20.30 -19.70
N SER A 27 6.09 21.02 -18.80
CA SER A 27 4.64 21.15 -18.66
C SER A 27 3.95 21.50 -19.98
N SER A 28 2.75 20.94 -20.25
CA SER A 28 1.52 21.70 -20.58
C SER A 28 0.35 20.82 -21.06
N HIS A 29 -0.83 21.12 -20.50
CA HIS A 29 -2.17 21.08 -21.12
C HIS A 29 -2.75 19.76 -21.68
N LYS A 30 -3.83 19.28 -21.06
CA LYS A 30 -5.17 19.36 -21.67
C LYS A 30 -6.27 19.08 -20.64
N ASP A 31 -6.98 20.15 -20.28
CA ASP A 31 -8.34 20.08 -19.76
C ASP A 31 -9.23 19.54 -20.88
N LEU A 32 -9.95 18.44 -20.63
CA LEU A 32 -10.90 17.84 -21.56
C LEU A 32 -12.25 17.69 -20.84
N SER A 33 -13.00 18.80 -20.89
CA SER A 33 -14.40 18.89 -21.29
C SER A 33 -15.17 17.56 -21.33
N HIS A 34 -16.08 17.39 -20.36
CA HIS A 34 -17.14 16.39 -20.44
C HIS A 34 -18.38 17.03 -21.06
N GLY A 35 -18.61 16.71 -22.34
CA GLY A 35 -19.80 17.04 -23.10
C GLY A 35 -21.03 16.31 -22.58
N GLY A 36 -22.16 17.02 -22.61
CA GLY A 36 -23.42 16.62 -21.99
C GLY A 36 -24.12 15.42 -22.63
N SER A 37 -24.94 14.79 -21.79
CA SER A 37 -26.03 13.92 -22.22
C SER A 37 -27.25 14.28 -21.39
N SER A 38 -28.10 15.14 -21.95
CA SER A 38 -29.43 15.44 -21.41
C SER A 38 -30.35 14.27 -21.73
N HIS A 39 -30.74 13.50 -20.73
CA HIS A 39 -31.91 12.61 -20.83
C HIS A 39 -32.51 12.31 -19.45
N ALA A 40 -33.85 12.38 -19.40
CA ALA A 40 -34.77 11.83 -18.40
C ALA A 40 -35.21 12.74 -17.21
N THR A 41 -36.44 13.24 -17.37
CA THR A 41 -37.59 13.15 -16.43
C THR A 41 -37.40 13.52 -14.96
N ILE A 42 -38.10 14.58 -14.57
CA ILE A 42 -38.42 14.95 -13.18
C ILE A 42 -39.21 13.83 -12.51
N SER A 43 -38.60 13.19 -11.50
CA SER A 43 -39.29 12.36 -10.51
C SER A 43 -38.88 12.79 -9.11
N THR A 44 -39.91 12.83 -8.28
CA THR A 44 -40.04 13.41 -6.94
C THR A 44 -39.39 12.53 -5.85
N VAL A 45 -39.05 13.15 -4.69
CA VAL A 45 -38.76 12.62 -3.32
C VAL A 45 -37.31 12.17 -2.96
N PRO A 46 -36.94 12.05 -1.66
CA PRO A 46 -36.50 13.15 -0.78
C PRO A 46 -35.08 12.93 -0.18
N ALA A 47 -34.62 13.92 0.59
CA ALA A 47 -33.35 14.00 1.30
C ALA A 47 -32.86 12.67 1.90
N SER A 48 -31.67 12.23 1.46
CA SER A 48 -30.87 11.20 2.13
C SER A 48 -29.58 11.84 2.62
N SER A 49 -29.44 11.82 3.93
CA SER A 49 -28.31 12.32 4.73
C SER A 49 -26.95 11.85 4.18
N PRO A 50 -25.89 12.67 4.28
CA PRO A 50 -24.54 12.19 4.00
C PRO A 50 -24.19 11.08 5.01
N SER A 51 -24.06 9.87 4.48
CA SER A 51 -23.57 8.70 5.20
C SER A 51 -22.22 9.03 5.82
N SER A 52 -22.15 8.94 7.14
CA SER A 52 -20.95 9.14 7.92
C SER A 52 -19.92 8.08 7.53
N ASN A 53 -18.79 8.54 6.99
CA ASN A 53 -17.60 7.74 6.76
C ASN A 53 -17.16 7.01 8.06
N GLY A 54 -17.50 5.72 8.13
CA GLY A 54 -16.60 4.61 8.46
C GLY A 54 -15.69 4.74 9.68
N LYS A 55 -16.26 4.78 10.89
CA LYS A 55 -15.49 4.57 12.14
C LYS A 55 -16.07 3.57 13.13
N ASP A 56 -17.12 2.81 12.77
CA ASP A 56 -17.73 1.82 13.69
C ASP A 56 -17.64 0.36 13.19
N LYS A 57 -16.71 0.06 12.27
CA LYS A 57 -16.52 -1.31 11.78
C LYS A 57 -15.77 -2.22 12.79
N ASP A 58 -15.40 -1.66 13.92
CA ASP A 58 -14.64 -2.32 15.00
C ASP A 58 -15.56 -2.97 16.05
N ASN A 59 -16.81 -2.52 16.17
CA ASN A 59 -17.64 -2.82 17.34
C ASN A 59 -18.43 -4.14 17.27
N GLY A 60 -18.35 -4.88 16.16
CA GLY A 60 -19.10 -6.13 15.98
C GLY A 60 -18.31 -7.30 15.39
N MET A 61 -17.04 -7.08 15.02
CA MET A 61 -16.22 -8.12 14.40
C MET A 61 -15.27 -8.71 15.45
N SER A 62 -15.22 -10.04 15.58
CA SER A 62 -14.22 -10.70 16.44
C SER A 62 -12.81 -10.23 16.07
N LYS A 63 -11.90 -10.15 17.06
CA LYS A 63 -10.52 -9.66 16.81
C LYS A 63 -9.80 -10.46 15.72
N TYR A 64 -10.08 -11.76 15.65
CA TYR A 64 -9.58 -12.64 14.60
C TYR A 64 -10.10 -12.22 13.22
N ALA A 65 -11.38 -11.91 13.10
CA ALA A 65 -11.97 -11.48 11.85
C ALA A 65 -11.47 -10.09 11.41
N GLN A 66 -11.19 -9.20 12.37
CA GLN A 66 -10.52 -7.92 12.10
C GLN A 66 -9.07 -8.13 11.61
N LEU A 67 -8.34 -9.07 12.22
CA LEU A 67 -6.99 -9.44 11.78
C LEU A 67 -6.99 -9.97 10.34
N LEU A 68 -7.93 -10.86 9.99
CA LEU A 68 -8.08 -11.35 8.62
C LEU A 68 -8.30 -10.21 7.61
N ALA A 69 -9.17 -9.26 7.93
CA ALA A 69 -9.43 -8.10 7.08
C ALA A 69 -8.16 -7.23 6.86
N VAL A 70 -7.37 -7.01 7.91
CA VAL A 70 -6.10 -6.27 7.80
C VAL A 70 -5.09 -7.00 6.90
N ILE A 71 -4.99 -8.33 7.03
CA ILE A 71 -4.10 -9.15 6.19
C ILE A 71 -4.52 -9.08 4.71
N GLU A 72 -5.82 -9.17 4.43
CA GLU A 72 -6.34 -9.03 3.07
C GLU A 72 -6.05 -7.65 2.46
N GLU A 73 -6.21 -6.58 3.24
CA GLU A 73 -5.89 -5.22 2.80
C GLU A 73 -4.39 -5.08 2.51
N MET A 74 -3.53 -5.56 3.41
CA MET A 74 -2.08 -5.56 3.21
C MET A 74 -1.67 -6.26 1.92
N GLY A 75 -2.29 -7.41 1.60
CA GLY A 75 -2.05 -8.16 0.37
C GLY A 75 -2.25 -7.33 -0.90
N LYS A 76 -3.20 -6.39 -0.89
CA LYS A 76 -3.50 -5.51 -2.04
C LYS A 76 -2.42 -4.43 -2.24
N GLU A 77 -1.78 -3.99 -1.16
CA GLU A 77 -0.75 -2.95 -1.21
C GLU A 77 0.64 -3.51 -1.62
N VAL A 78 0.85 -4.83 -1.54
CA VAL A 78 2.14 -5.48 -1.86
C VAL A 78 2.64 -5.15 -3.28
N ARG A 79 1.84 -5.43 -4.32
CA ARG A 79 2.24 -5.17 -5.71
C ARG A 79 2.54 -3.69 -5.97
N PRO A 80 1.64 -2.76 -5.62
CA PRO A 80 1.90 -1.32 -5.76
C PRO A 80 3.12 -0.82 -4.99
N SER A 81 3.40 -1.37 -3.81
CA SER A 81 4.61 -1.05 -3.04
C SER A 81 5.89 -1.43 -3.80
N TYR A 82 5.91 -2.62 -4.42
CA TYR A 82 7.08 -3.05 -5.20
C TYR A 82 7.23 -2.29 -6.53
N SER A 83 6.15 -1.74 -7.08
CA SER A 83 6.22 -0.86 -8.26
C SER A 83 6.58 0.60 -7.92
N GLY A 84 7.00 0.90 -6.69
CA GLY A 84 7.50 2.21 -6.28
C GLY A 84 6.45 3.17 -5.71
N SER A 85 5.22 2.72 -5.42
CA SER A 85 4.21 3.55 -4.75
C SER A 85 4.60 3.81 -3.29
N ARG A 86 5.00 5.04 -2.98
CA ARG A 86 5.29 5.48 -1.60
C ARG A 86 4.09 5.33 -0.68
N SER A 87 2.89 5.73 -1.13
CA SER A 87 1.68 5.66 -0.31
C SER A 87 1.35 4.21 0.07
N SER A 88 1.45 3.29 -0.89
CA SER A 88 1.24 1.86 -0.64
C SER A 88 2.26 1.28 0.32
N ALA A 89 3.54 1.65 0.18
CA ALA A 89 4.58 1.23 1.11
C ALA A 89 4.31 1.73 2.53
N GLU A 90 3.79 2.95 2.70
CA GLU A 90 3.40 3.45 4.02
C GLU A 90 2.19 2.73 4.60
N ARG A 91 1.17 2.45 3.78
CA ARG A 91 0.01 1.66 4.20
C ARG A 91 0.41 0.25 4.63
N LEU A 92 1.27 -0.41 3.85
CA LEU A 92 1.78 -1.73 4.18
C LEU A 92 2.54 -1.72 5.52
N LYS A 93 3.42 -0.74 5.76
CA LYS A 93 4.11 -0.58 7.06
C LYS A 93 3.13 -0.40 8.22
N ARG A 94 2.10 0.44 8.06
CA ARG A 94 1.07 0.68 9.08
C ARG A 94 0.23 -0.58 9.33
N GLY A 95 -0.16 -1.28 8.26
CA GLY A 95 -0.87 -2.55 8.32
C GLY A 95 -0.10 -3.61 9.09
N ILE A 96 1.21 -3.75 8.85
CA ILE A 96 2.07 -4.71 9.57
C ILE A 96 2.07 -4.40 11.08
N VAL A 97 2.22 -3.13 11.46
CA VAL A 97 2.23 -2.75 12.89
C VAL A 97 0.85 -3.00 13.52
N HIS A 98 -0.22 -2.63 12.84
CA HIS A 98 -1.59 -2.86 13.32
C HIS A 98 -1.90 -4.35 13.49
N ALA A 99 -1.57 -5.18 12.50
CA ALA A 99 -1.73 -6.63 12.57
C ALA A 99 -0.96 -7.22 13.76
N ARG A 100 0.26 -6.73 14.06
CA ARG A 100 1.03 -7.20 15.22
C ARG A 100 0.34 -6.90 16.55
N ILE A 101 -0.34 -5.77 16.67
CA ILE A 101 -1.11 -5.42 17.88
C ILE A 101 -2.32 -6.33 17.98
N LEU A 102 -3.10 -6.46 16.90
CA LEU A 102 -4.27 -7.33 16.84
C LEU A 102 -3.96 -8.78 17.17
N VAL A 103 -2.81 -9.31 16.72
CA VAL A 103 -2.38 -10.68 17.06
C VAL A 103 -2.19 -10.85 18.57
N ARG A 104 -1.58 -9.87 19.25
CA ARG A 104 -1.43 -9.93 20.72
C ARG A 104 -2.79 -9.95 21.40
N GLU A 105 -3.72 -9.13 20.92
CA GLU A 105 -5.07 -9.06 21.47
C GLU A 105 -5.89 -10.33 21.20
N CYS A 106 -5.73 -10.95 20.03
CA CYS A 106 -6.33 -12.24 19.67
C CYS A 106 -5.82 -13.37 20.57
N LEU A 107 -4.52 -13.42 20.83
CA LEU A 107 -3.92 -14.42 21.71
C LEU A 107 -4.46 -14.31 23.13
N ILE A 108 -4.52 -13.09 23.68
CA ILE A 108 -5.06 -12.83 25.02
C ILE A 108 -6.55 -13.19 25.08
N GLU A 109 -7.33 -12.82 24.07
CA GLU A 109 -8.76 -13.15 24.00
C GLU A 109 -8.99 -14.66 23.98
N THR A 110 -8.20 -15.39 23.19
CA THR A 110 -8.27 -16.86 23.13
C THR A 110 -7.90 -17.50 24.47
N GLU A 111 -6.85 -17.02 25.13
CA GLU A 111 -6.43 -17.55 26.44
C GLU A 111 -7.49 -17.30 27.52
N ARG A 112 -8.18 -16.15 27.46
CA ARG A 112 -9.26 -15.82 28.39
C ARG A 112 -10.51 -16.66 28.12
N SER A 113 -10.91 -16.83 26.86
CA SER A 113 -12.06 -17.65 26.48
C SER A 113 -11.86 -19.13 26.81
N ALA A 114 -10.62 -19.64 26.79
CA ALA A 114 -10.33 -21.03 27.16
C ALA A 114 -10.38 -21.30 28.68
N ARG A 115 -10.40 -20.26 29.52
CA ARG A 115 -10.50 -20.37 30.99
C ARG A 115 -11.93 -20.20 31.52
N GLN A 116 -12.87 -19.76 30.68
CA GLN A 116 -14.31 -19.66 30.98
C GLN A 116 -15.00 -20.96 30.62
#